data_AF-A0A348PTJ4-F1
#
_entry.id   AF-A0A348PTJ4-F1
#
_cell.length_a   1.000
_cell.length_b   1.000
_cell.length_c   1.000
_cell.angle_alpha   90.00
_cell.angle_beta   90.00
_cell.angle_gamma   90.00
#
_symmetry.space_group_name_H-M   'P 1'
#
loop_
_entity.id
_entity.type
_entity.pdbx_description
1 polymer ?
#
loop_
_entity_poly.entity_id
_entity_poly.type
_entity_poly.pdbx_seq_one_letter_code
_entity_poly.pdbx_strand_id
1 'polypeptide(L)' 'MFFRSIAQVELDNAARILIPKTMLLHAKVNREALLIGMGNYIEIWDPDIFDLNQKTDVTEFSNLAEKYLDE' A
#
# COMPACT_ATOMS: atom_id res chain seq x y z
N MET A 1 6.44 -20.20 0.05
CA MET A 1 6.41 -19.14 -0.98
C MET A 1 6.24 -17.76 -0.34
N PHE A 2 7.20 -17.28 0.47
CA PHE A 2 7.12 -15.95 1.11
C PHE A 2 8.16 -14.96 0.55
N PHE A 3 9.31 -15.45 0.09
CA PHE A 3 10.38 -14.61 -0.47
C PHE A 3 10.12 -14.08 -1.89
N ARG A 4 8.99 -14.43 -2.52
CA ARG A 4 8.63 -13.88 -3.84
C ARG A 4 8.14 -12.43 -3.77
N SER A 5 7.81 -11.95 -2.57
CA SER A 5 7.21 -10.64 -2.30
C SER A 5 8.23 -9.60 -1.82
N ILE A 6 9.51 -9.96 -1.69
CA ILE A 6 10.56 -9.09 -1.16
C ILE A 6 11.62 -8.94 -2.24
N ALA A 7 11.95 -7.69 -2.56
CA ALA A 7 13.04 -7.34 -3.45
C ALA A 7 13.92 -6.33 -2.74
N GLN A 8 15.21 -6.64 -2.62
CA GLN A 8 16.19 -5.66 -2.17
C GLN A 8 16.53 -4.76 -3.35
N VAL A 9 16.44 -3.45 -3.13
CA VAL A 9 16.74 -2.43 -4.13
C VAL A 9 17.69 -1.40 -3.51
N GLU A 10 18.54 -0.82 -4.35
CA GLU A 10 19.46 0.23 -3.93
C GLU A 10 18.96 1.59 -4.43
N LEU A 11 19.37 2.65 -3.73
CA LEU A 11 19.16 4.02 -4.16
C LEU A 11 20.21 4.39 -5.19
N ASP A 12 19.79 5.03 -6.26
CA ASP A 12 20.72 5.67 -7.19
C ASP A 12 21.25 7.00 -6.63
N ASN A 13 22.20 7.61 -7.34
CA ASN A 13 22.80 8.89 -6.95
C ASN A 13 21.81 10.06 -6.89
N ALA A 14 20.60 9.91 -7.42
CA ALA A 14 19.52 10.90 -7.37
C ALA A 14 18.48 10.55 -6.29
N ALA A 15 18.80 9.64 -5.37
CA ALA A 15 17.92 9.14 -4.32
C ALA A 15 16.61 8.51 -4.85
N ARG A 16 16.67 7.85 -6.01
CA ARG A 16 15.54 7.09 -6.58
C ARG A 16 15.74 5.60 -6.37
N ILE A 17 14.64 4.88 -6.24
CA ILE A 17 14.62 3.41 -6.23
C ILE A 17 13.94 2.88 -7.49
N LEU A 18 14.44 1.76 -8.01
CA LEU A 18 13.79 1.05 -9.12
C LEU A 18 12.87 -0.04 -8.56
N ILE A 19 11.55 0.16 -8.66
CA ILE A 19 10.57 -0.84 -8.21
C ILE A 19 10.48 -1.96 -9.25
N PRO A 20 10.62 -3.24 -8.86
CA PRO A 20 10.46 -4.37 -9.78
C PRO A 20 9.09 -4.37 -10.46
N LYS A 21 9.07 -4.68 -11.77
CA LYS A 21 7.85 -4.66 -12.59
C LYS A 21 6.73 -5.55 -12.05
N THR A 22 7.08 -6.68 -11.44
CA THR A 22 6.10 -7.61 -10.84
C THR A 22 5.38 -6.98 -9.65
N MET A 23 6.06 -6.16 -8.87
CA MET A 23 5.48 -5.44 -7.72
C MET A 23 4.61 -4.28 -8.18
N LEU A 24 5.04 -3.52 -9.20
CA LEU A 24 4.20 -2.49 -9.82
C LEU A 24 2.92 -3.08 -10.39
N LEU A 25 3.01 -4.22 -11.09
CA LEU A 25 1.84 -4.91 -11.64
C LEU A 25 0.88 -5.38 -10.54
N HIS A 26 1.42 -5.89 -9.43
CA HIS A 26 0.60 -6.26 -8.26
C HIS A 26 -0.10 -5.04 -7.66
N ALA A 27 0.63 -3.95 -7.43
CA ALA A 27 0.10 -2.70 -6.85
C ALA A 27 -0.81 -1.92 -7.82
N LYS A 28 -0.82 -2.31 -9.11
CA LYS A 28 -1.53 -1.63 -10.22
C LYS A 28 -1.11 -0.17 -10.43
N VAL A 29 0.03 0.23 -9.89
CA VAL A 29 0.64 1.55 -10.07
C VAL A 29 1.20 1.66 -11.49
N ASN A 30 0.82 2.72 -12.20
CA ASN A 30 1.27 2.94 -13.59
C ASN A 30 2.04 4.26 -13.76
N ARG A 31 1.36 5.41 -13.63
CA ARG A 31 1.97 6.73 -13.82
C ARG A 31 2.14 7.50 -12.51
N GLU A 32 1.11 7.48 -11.68
CA GLU A 32 1.10 8.18 -10.40
C GLU A 32 1.07 7.16 -9.28
N ALA A 33 1.72 7.51 -8.17
CA ALA A 33 1.80 6.69 -6.98
C ALA A 33 1.64 7.60 -5.77
N LEU A 34 0.86 7.14 -4.79
CA LEU A 34 0.73 7.75 -3.48
C LEU A 34 1.72 7.08 -2.52
N LEU A 35 2.47 7.89 -1.77
CA LEU A 35 3.37 7.41 -0.72
C LEU A 35 2.79 7.76 0.64
N ILE A 36 2.64 6.76 1.51
CA ILE A 36 2.08 6.94 2.85
C ILE A 36 3.11 6.47 3.87
N GLY A 37 3.51 7.37 4.77
CA GLY A 37 4.47 7.05 5.83
C GLY A 37 3.80 6.38 7.01
N MET A 38 4.17 5.13 7.31
CA MET A 38 3.66 4.32 8.43
C MET A 38 4.65 4.30 9.61
N GLY A 39 5.46 5.34 9.76
CA GLY A 39 6.47 5.47 10.80
C GLY A 39 7.75 4.69 10.49
N ASN A 40 7.70 3.36 10.49
CA ASN A 40 8.87 2.49 10.25
C ASN A 40 8.99 1.98 8.81
N TYR A 41 7.96 2.16 7.99
CA TYR A 41 7.98 1.85 6.56
C TYR A 41 7.11 2.84 5.78
N ILE A 42 7.19 2.76 4.45
CA ILE A 42 6.38 3.55 3.54
C ILE A 42 5.55 2.57 2.71
N GLU A 43 4.27 2.88 2.55
CA GLU A 43 3.40 2.19 1.61
C GLU A 43 3.32 2.95 0.30
N ILE A 44 3.25 2.19 -0.80
CA ILE A 44 3.10 2.72 -2.15
C ILE A 44 1.78 2.22 -2.70
N TRP A 45 0.91 3.14 -3.07
CA TRP A 45 -0.43 2.85 -3.54
C TRP A 45 -0.69 3.48 -4.90
N ASP A 46 -1.59 2.86 -5.65
CA ASP A 46 -2.29 3.54 -6.73
C ASP A 46 -3.35 4.47 -6.11
N PRO A 47 -3.37 5.77 -6.47
CA PRO A 47 -4.27 6.75 -5.84
C PRO A 47 -5.76 6.38 -5.95
N ASP A 48 -6.21 5.91 -7.12
CA ASP A 48 -7.62 5.58 -7.36
C ASP A 48 -8.05 4.37 -6.52
N ILE A 49 -7.18 3.37 -6.40
CA ILE A 49 -7.41 2.19 -5.57
C ILE A 49 -7.43 2.56 -4.09
N PHE A 50 -6.52 3.42 -3.64
CA PHE A 50 -6.47 3.85 -2.25
C PHE A 50 -7.75 4.59 -1.85
N ASP A 51 -8.23 5.51 -2.68
CA ASP A 51 -9.47 6.26 -2.44
C ASP A 51 -10.72 5.35 -2.38
N LEU A 52 -10.74 4.27 -3.19
CA LEU A 52 -11.79 3.26 -3.11
C LEU A 52 -11.71 2.47 -1.81
N ASN A 53 -10.51 2.02 -1.43
CA ASN A 53 -10.29 1.22 -0.23
C ASN A 53 -10.62 2.01 1.05
N GLN A 54 -10.22 3.29 1.15
CA GLN A 54 -10.55 4.10 2.33
C GLN A 54 -12.07 4.22 2.57
N LYS A 55 -12.87 4.33 1.51
CA LYS A 55 -14.33 4.40 1.64
C LYS A 55 -14.92 3.08 2.17
N THR A 56 -14.35 1.96 1.75
CA THR A 56 -14.74 0.63 2.22
C THR A 56 -14.30 0.42 3.68
N ASP A 57 -13.07 0.77 4.02
CA ASP A 57 -12.50 0.61 5.37
C ASP A 57 -13.27 1.38 6.43
N VAL A 58 -13.73 2.61 6.15
CA VAL A 58 -14.55 3.38 7.11
C VAL A 58 -15.86 2.65 7.44
N THR A 59 -16.47 2.01 6.44
CA THR A 59 -17.71 1.26 6.62
C THR A 59 -17.46 -0.04 7.39
N GLU A 60 -16.42 -0.79 7.03
CA GLU A 60 -16.07 -2.03 7.71
C GLU A 60 -15.60 -1.80 9.16
N PHE A 61 -14.78 -0.78 9.40
CA PHE A 61 -14.34 -0.40 10.74
C PHE A 61 -15.53 -0.04 11.64
N SER A 62 -16.51 0.70 11.12
CA SER A 62 -17.72 1.03 11.88
C SER A 62 -18.51 -0.23 12.26
N ASN A 63 -18.71 -1.14 11.30
CA ASN A 63 -19.43 -2.40 11.55
C ASN A 63 -18.67 -3.33 12.50
N LEU A 64 -17.34 -3.37 12.41
CA LEU A 64 -16.49 -4.13 13.33
C LEU A 64 -16.56 -3.54 14.74
N ALA A 65 -16.42 -2.22 14.87
CA ALA A 65 -16.51 -1.54 16.17
C ALA A 65 -17.86 -1.82 16.84
N GLU A 66 -18.97 -1.75 16.11
CA GLU A 66 -20.31 -2.06 16.64
C GLU A 66 -20.40 -3.51 17.14
N LYS A 67 -19.86 -4.47 16.38
CA LYS A 67 -19.85 -5.89 16.77
C LYS A 67 -19.06 -6.19 18.05
N TYR A 68 -18.01 -5.43 18.35
CA TYR A 68 -17.15 -5.66 19.52
C TYR A 68 -17.44 -4.74 20.71
N LEU A 69 -18.27 -3.70 20.53
CA LEU A 69 -18.71 -2.82 21.62
C LEU A 69 -19.98 -3.34 22.32
N ASP A 70 -20.72 -4.25 21.68
CA ASP A 70 -21.92 -4.92 22.24
C ASP A 70 -21.59 -6.25 22.96
N GLU A 71 -20.31 -6.59 23.19
CA GLU A 71 -19.83 -7.63 24.14
C GLU A 71 -19.32 -6.99 25.45
#